data_AF-A0A5C6DUE1-F1
#
_entry.id   AF-A0A5C6DUE1-F1
#
_cell.length_a   1.000
_cell.length_b   1.000
_cell.length_c   1.000
_cell.angle_alpha   90.00
_cell.angle_beta   90.00
_cell.angle_gamma   90.00
#
_symmetry.space_group_name_H-M   'P 1'
#
loop_
_entity.id
_entity.type
_entity.pdbx_description
1 polymer ?
#
loop_
_entity_poly.entity_id
_entity_poly.type
_entity_poly.pdbx_seq_one_letter_code
_entity_poly.pdbx_strand_id
1 'polypeptide(L)'
;MMILHELAHAYHDQVFGFEHPRIKAAYNRVAAEGIYDSVQRNNGKMERAYGMNNHKEYFAESSEAFFGTNDFYPFDHEQLKRHDPRMDRLLGELWRTAEP
;
A
#
# COMPACT_ATOMS: atom_id res chain seq x y z
N MET A 1 -11.29 0.28 0.28
CA MET A 1 -12.35 -0.34 -0.57
C MET A 1 -12.25 -1.88 -0.53
N MET A 2 -12.89 -2.53 0.45
CA MET A 2 -12.69 -3.97 0.81
C MET A 2 -12.42 -4.95 -0.35
N ILE A 3 -13.15 -4.92 -1.46
CA ILE A 3 -12.94 -5.87 -2.58
C ILE A 3 -11.54 -5.72 -3.21
N LEU A 4 -11.07 -4.49 -3.40
CA LEU A 4 -9.75 -4.23 -3.97
C LEU A 4 -8.64 -4.61 -2.99
N HIS A 5 -8.86 -4.37 -1.69
CA HIS A 5 -7.98 -4.84 -0.62
C HIS A 5 -7.72 -6.35 -0.72
N GLU A 6 -8.79 -7.14 -0.72
CA GLU A 6 -8.69 -8.61 -0.76
C GLU A 6 -8.14 -9.11 -2.09
N LEU A 7 -8.46 -8.46 -3.20
CA LEU A 7 -7.84 -8.76 -4.50
C LEU A 7 -6.34 -8.51 -4.48
N ALA A 8 -5.88 -7.42 -3.86
CA ALA A 8 -4.46 -7.12 -3.74
C ALA A 8 -3.74 -8.17 -2.88
N HIS A 9 -4.36 -8.64 -1.77
CA HIS A 9 -3.82 -9.77 -1.01
C HIS A 9 -3.70 -11.03 -1.85
N ALA A 10 -4.76 -11.39 -2.59
CA ALA A 10 -4.75 -12.57 -3.46
C ALA A 10 -3.69 -12.46 -4.57
N TYR A 11 -3.55 -11.30 -5.19
CA TYR A 11 -2.55 -11.07 -6.22
C TYR A 11 -1.12 -11.15 -5.67
N HIS A 12 -0.86 -10.55 -4.50
CA HIS A 12 0.43 -10.64 -3.83
C HIS A 12 0.81 -12.10 -3.55
N ASP A 13 -0.12 -12.90 -3.04
CA ASP A 13 0.11 -14.31 -2.76
C ASP A 13 0.36 -15.12 -4.04
N GLN A 14 -0.53 -14.99 -5.04
CA GLN A 14 -0.54 -15.88 -6.20
C GLN A 14 0.52 -15.54 -7.25
N VAL A 15 0.92 -14.27 -7.38
CA VAL A 15 1.86 -13.82 -8.41
C VAL A 15 3.28 -13.67 -7.88
N PHE A 16 3.45 -13.21 -6.64
CA PHE A 16 4.76 -12.93 -6.07
C PHE A 16 5.12 -13.78 -4.84
N GLY A 17 4.11 -14.33 -4.16
CA GLY A 17 4.22 -14.84 -2.81
C GLY A 17 4.43 -13.72 -1.78
N PHE A 18 3.91 -13.92 -0.56
CA PHE A 18 3.97 -12.90 0.49
C PHE A 18 5.40 -12.47 0.90
N GLU A 19 6.40 -13.33 0.67
CA GLU A 19 7.79 -13.04 1.04
C GLU A 19 8.55 -12.23 -0.01
N HIS A 20 7.84 -11.60 -0.95
CA HIS A 20 8.46 -10.84 -2.04
C HIS A 20 9.40 -9.74 -1.50
N PRO A 21 10.71 -9.80 -1.80
CA PRO A 21 11.72 -9.04 -1.08
C PRO A 21 11.58 -7.52 -1.27
N ARG A 22 11.09 -7.08 -2.43
CA ARG A 22 10.92 -5.65 -2.73
C ARG A 22 9.80 -5.02 -1.91
N ILE A 23 8.72 -5.77 -1.66
CA ILE A 23 7.58 -5.30 -0.85
C ILE A 23 8.00 -5.22 0.63
N LYS A 24 8.68 -6.25 1.14
CA LYS A 24 9.23 -6.23 2.50
C LYS A 24 10.22 -5.10 2.72
N ALA A 25 11.11 -4.85 1.77
CA ALA A 25 12.06 -3.74 1.85
C ALA A 25 11.35 -2.38 1.85
N ALA A 26 10.32 -2.20 1.02
CA ALA A 26 9.53 -0.98 0.98
C ALA A 26 8.79 -0.74 2.32
N TYR A 27 8.15 -1.78 2.86
CA TYR A 27 7.48 -1.74 4.16
C TYR A 27 8.45 -1.37 5.30
N ASN A 28 9.58 -2.08 5.41
CA ASN A 28 10.55 -1.85 6.48
C ASN A 28 11.10 -0.42 6.45
N ARG A 29 11.31 0.13 5.25
CA ARG A 29 11.73 1.51 5.08
C ARG A 29 10.70 2.48 5.65
N VAL A 30 9.44 2.40 5.22
CA VAL A 30 8.41 3.37 5.67
C VAL A 30 8.05 3.19 7.14
N ALA A 31 8.13 1.97 7.66
CA ALA A 31 7.99 1.70 9.08
C ALA A 31 9.11 2.34 9.91
N ALA A 32 10.34 2.42 9.38
CA ALA A 32 11.46 3.11 10.02
C ALA A 32 11.39 4.64 9.86
N GLU A 33 10.86 5.13 8.74
CA GLU A 33 10.67 6.57 8.48
C GLU A 33 9.47 7.16 9.23
N GLY A 34 8.51 6.33 9.66
CA GLY A 34 7.34 6.75 10.44
C GLY A 34 6.32 7.57 9.66
N ILE A 35 6.40 7.62 8.31
CA ILE A 35 5.52 8.47 7.48
C ILE A 35 4.04 8.08 7.55
N TYR A 36 3.72 6.92 8.11
CA TYR A 36 2.37 6.39 8.30
C TYR A 36 1.97 6.27 9.79
N ASP A 37 2.79 6.75 10.72
CA ASP A 37 2.55 6.60 12.16
C ASP A 37 1.36 7.43 12.66
N SER A 38 1.05 8.52 11.97
CA SER A 38 -0.12 9.37 12.24
C SER A 38 -0.60 10.00 10.95
N VAL A 39 -1.61 9.40 10.35
CA VAL A 39 -2.25 9.85 9.11
C VAL A 39 -3.76 10.00 9.32
N GLN A 40 -4.38 10.82 8.48
CA GLN A 40 -5.82 11.00 8.56
C GLN A 40 -6.54 9.74 8.09
N ARG A 41 -7.56 9.30 8.83
CA ARG A 41 -8.55 8.33 8.38
C ARG A 41 -9.77 9.05 7.82
N ASN A 42 -10.56 8.41 6.96
CA ASN A 42 -11.77 8.97 6.35
C ASN A 42 -12.82 9.52 7.35
N ASN A 43 -12.73 9.14 8.62
CA ASN A 43 -13.54 9.66 9.72
C ASN A 43 -13.01 11.00 10.32
N GLY A 44 -11.92 11.53 9.75
CA GLY A 44 -11.26 12.77 10.17
C GLY A 44 -10.24 12.63 11.29
N LYS A 45 -10.08 11.46 11.91
CA LYS A 45 -9.13 11.23 13.01
C LYS A 45 -7.71 10.97 12.49
N MET A 46 -6.73 11.31 13.32
CA MET A 46 -5.32 10.97 13.09
C MET A 46 -4.98 9.66 13.79
N GLU A 47 -4.56 8.66 13.03
CA GLU A 47 -4.34 7.29 13.50
C GLU A 47 -3.13 6.69 12.78
N ARG A 48 -2.51 5.63 13.34
CA ARG A 48 -1.50 4.84 12.60
C ARG A 48 -2.19 4.16 11.43
N ALA A 49 -1.66 4.28 10.22
CA ALA A 49 -2.27 3.68 9.04
C ALA A 49 -2.39 2.16 9.21
N TYR A 50 -3.52 1.58 8.82
CA TYR A 50 -3.75 0.14 8.92
C TYR A 50 -2.69 -0.68 8.17
N GLY A 51 -2.22 -0.16 7.03
CA GLY A 51 -1.11 -0.74 6.26
C GLY A 51 0.18 -0.95 7.07
N MET A 52 0.35 -0.28 8.21
CA MET A 52 1.55 -0.46 9.05
C MET A 52 1.52 -1.71 9.93
N ASN A 53 0.43 -2.49 9.93
CA ASN A 53 0.35 -3.75 10.69
C ASN A 53 1.33 -4.81 10.17
N ASN A 54 1.48 -4.93 8.85
CA ASN A 54 2.48 -5.78 8.21
C ASN A 54 2.64 -5.41 6.72
N HIS A 55 3.65 -5.99 6.06
CA HIS A 55 3.96 -5.74 4.66
C HIS A 55 2.86 -6.15 3.67
N LYS A 56 1.95 -7.06 4.03
CA LYS A 56 0.81 -7.46 3.20
C LYS A 56 -0.25 -6.35 3.20
N GLU A 57 -0.62 -5.87 4.39
CA GLU A 57 -1.57 -4.76 4.53
C GLU A 57 -1.04 -3.49 3.87
N TYR A 58 0.26 -3.22 4.02
CA TYR A 58 0.91 -2.12 3.34
C TYR A 58 0.75 -2.18 1.82
N PHE A 59 0.94 -3.37 1.23
CA PHE A 59 0.73 -3.57 -0.20
C PHE A 59 -0.73 -3.39 -0.61
N ALA A 60 -1.67 -3.95 0.16
CA ALA A 60 -3.10 -3.88 -0.13
C ALA A 60 -3.63 -2.45 -0.05
N GLU A 61 -3.41 -1.76 1.08
CA GLU A 61 -3.82 -0.36 1.31
C GLU A 61 -3.21 0.59 0.27
N SER A 62 -1.93 0.43 -0.04
CA SER A 62 -1.29 1.26 -1.07
C SER A 62 -1.87 0.97 -2.46
N SER A 63 -2.24 -0.27 -2.75
CA SER A 63 -2.93 -0.63 -4.01
C SER A 63 -4.34 -0.04 -4.07
N GLU A 64 -5.04 0.09 -2.94
CA GLU A 64 -6.31 0.80 -2.89
C GLU A 64 -6.16 2.26 -3.27
N ALA A 65 -5.17 2.95 -2.70
CA ALA A 65 -4.87 4.34 -3.06
C ALA A 65 -4.45 4.47 -4.53
N PHE A 66 -3.69 3.51 -5.06
CA PHE A 66 -3.17 3.53 -6.43
C PHE A 66 -4.26 3.38 -7.50
N PHE A 67 -5.22 2.47 -7.31
CA PHE A 67 -6.28 2.21 -8.30
C PHE A 67 -7.62 2.88 -7.99
N GLY A 68 -7.86 3.30 -6.75
CA GLY A 68 -9.16 3.76 -6.30
C GLY A 68 -9.08 4.66 -5.07
N THR A 69 -9.73 4.24 -3.98
CA THR A 69 -9.83 5.03 -2.75
C THR A 69 -9.51 4.19 -1.52
N ASN A 70 -8.53 4.67 -0.74
CA ASN A 70 -8.15 4.11 0.55
C ASN A 70 -8.93 4.78 1.69
N ASP A 71 -9.06 4.12 2.85
CA ASP A 71 -9.69 4.73 4.04
C ASP A 71 -8.70 5.46 4.96
N PHE A 72 -7.39 5.25 4.80
CA PHE A 72 -6.32 6.04 5.40
C PHE A 72 -5.59 6.88 4.35
N TYR A 73 -5.11 8.06 4.73
CA TYR A 73 -4.24 8.85 3.88
C TYR A 73 -2.94 8.08 3.60
N PRO A 74 -2.48 8.00 2.34
CA PRO A 74 -3.03 8.66 1.14
C PRO A 74 -4.33 8.03 0.66
N PHE A 75 -5.35 8.87 0.41
CA PHE A 75 -6.69 8.41 0.03
C PHE A 75 -6.80 8.05 -1.46
N ASP A 76 -5.93 8.62 -2.29
CA ASP A 76 -5.94 8.46 -3.75
C ASP A 76 -4.51 8.41 -4.31
N HIS A 77 -4.41 8.18 -5.62
CA HIS A 77 -3.14 7.98 -6.31
C HIS A 77 -2.26 9.25 -6.30
N GLU A 78 -2.84 10.43 -6.49
CA GLU A 78 -2.07 11.69 -6.47
C GLU A 78 -1.51 12.00 -5.07
N GLN A 79 -2.24 11.60 -4.02
CA GLN A 79 -1.74 11.65 -2.65
C GLN A 79 -0.65 10.61 -2.42
N LEU A 80 -0.83 9.37 -2.88
CA LEU A 80 0.18 8.32 -2.76
C LEU A 80 1.49 8.72 -3.44
N LYS A 81 1.42 9.26 -4.65
CA LYS A 81 2.57 9.74 -5.40
C LYS A 81 3.35 10.85 -4.70
N ARG A 82 2.67 11.68 -3.90
CA ARG A 82 3.32 12.76 -3.11
C ARG A 82 3.86 12.25 -1.78
N HIS A 83 3.11 11.40 -1.09
CA HIS A 83 3.42 10.92 0.26
C HIS A 83 4.45 9.78 0.24
N ASP A 84 4.27 8.81 -0.65
CA ASP A 84 5.21 7.73 -0.89
C ASP A 84 5.46 7.48 -2.39
N PRO A 85 6.25 8.36 -3.05
CA PRO A 85 6.59 8.21 -4.47
C PRO A 85 7.37 6.92 -4.79
N ARG A 86 8.00 6.27 -3.79
CA ARG A 86 8.74 5.03 -4.02
C ARG A 86 7.78 3.85 -4.09
N MET A 87 6.74 3.84 -3.24
CA MET A 87 5.68 2.85 -3.30
C MET A 87 4.84 2.99 -4.56
N ASP A 88 4.48 4.22 -4.94
CA ASP A 88 3.81 4.52 -6.22
C ASP A 88 4.52 3.88 -7.41
N ARG A 89 5.82 4.11 -7.53
CA ARG A 89 6.65 3.51 -8.58
C ARG A 89 6.68 1.98 -8.50
N LEU A 90 6.86 1.44 -7.28
CA LEU A 90 6.91 0.00 -7.07
C LEU A 90 5.60 -0.68 -7.50
N LEU A 91 4.45 -0.11 -7.14
CA LEU A 91 3.14 -0.61 -7.57
C LEU A 91 3.00 -0.58 -9.09
N GLY A 92 3.40 0.53 -9.72
CA GLY A 92 3.41 0.65 -11.17
C GLY A 92 4.26 -0.41 -11.87
N GLU A 93 5.35 -0.87 -11.26
CA GLU A 93 6.14 -1.98 -11.77
C GLU A 93 5.46 -3.33 -11.52
N LEU A 94 5.08 -3.62 -10.26
CA LEU A 94 4.53 -4.92 -9.87
C LEU A 94 3.24 -5.24 -10.62
N TRP A 95 2.29 -4.30 -10.66
CA TRP A 95 1.02 -4.50 -11.35
C TRP A 95 1.13 -4.54 -12.88
N ARG A 96 2.25 -4.06 -13.47
CA ARG A 96 2.53 -4.20 -14.91
C ARG A 96 3.26 -5.50 -15.25
N THR A 97 4.00 -6.08 -14.30
CA THR A 97 4.75 -7.34 -14.51
C THR A 97 3.91 -8.61 -14.41
N ALA A 98 2.59 -8.51 -14.20
CA ALA A 98 1.69 -9.62 -14.53
C ALA A 98 1.59 -9.75 -16.06
N GLU A 99 2.65 -10.29 -16.68
CA GLU A 99 2.47 -11.00 -17.93
C GLU A 99 1.83 -12.36 -17.64
N PRO A 100 0.94 -12.85 -18.52
CA PRO A 100 0.12 -14.04 -18.32
C PRO A 100 0.90 -15.35 -18.17
#